data_AF-A0A094KCY9-F1
#
_entry.id   AF-A0A094KCY9-F1
#
_cell.length_a   1.000
_cell.length_b   1.000
_cell.length_c   1.000
_cell.angle_alpha   90.00
_cell.angle_beta   90.00
_cell.angle_gamma   90.00
#
_symmetry.space_group_name_H-M   'P 1'
#
loop_
_entity.id
_entity.type
_entity.pdbx_description
1 polymer ?
#
loop_
_entity_poly.entity_id
_entity_poly.type
_entity_poly.pdbx_seq_one_letter_code
_entity_poly.pdbx_strand_id
1 'polypeptide(L)'
;MITGKLDIPEARRQTVEQALNQFSNLLNSKSFLINFIHTLENQREFSARAKVYFASLLTVALHGKLEYYTDIMRTLFLELMEQYVVAKNPKLMLRRSETVVERMLSNWMSICLYQYLKDNAGEPLYKLFKAIKHQVEKGPVDAVLKKAKYTLNDTGLLGDDVEYTQLTVNVYVQDGGIDSIPVKVLN
;
A
#
# COMPACT_ATOMS: atom_id res chain seq x y z
N MET A 1 -4.72 3.05 6.88
CA MET A 1 -5.41 2.21 7.86
C MET A 1 -6.79 2.84 8.08
N ILE A 2 -7.87 2.24 7.55
CA ILE A 2 -9.24 2.73 7.74
C ILE A 2 -9.70 2.14 9.08
N THR A 3 -9.20 2.70 10.16
CA THR A 3 -9.56 2.35 11.54
C THR A 3 -10.02 3.61 12.26
N GLY A 4 -10.84 4.41 11.59
CA GLY A 4 -11.62 5.46 12.25
C GLY A 4 -12.92 4.84 12.75
N LYS A 5 -13.29 5.10 14.01
CA LYS A 5 -14.68 4.86 14.44
C LYS A 5 -15.60 5.65 13.50
N LEU A 6 -16.53 4.96 12.85
CA LEU A 6 -17.55 5.63 12.05
C LEU A 6 -18.35 6.55 12.96
N ASP A 7 -18.45 7.83 12.60
CA ASP A 7 -19.26 8.79 13.33
C ASP A 7 -20.74 8.53 13.02
N ILE A 8 -21.35 7.67 13.85
CA ILE A 8 -22.75 7.24 13.72
C ILE A 8 -23.52 7.83 14.91
N PRO A 9 -24.56 8.65 14.66
CA PRO A 9 -25.42 9.18 15.71
C PRO A 9 -26.00 8.05 16.57
N GLU A 10 -25.97 8.21 17.90
CA GLU A 10 -26.38 7.18 18.87
C GLU A 10 -27.79 6.63 18.56
N ALA A 11 -28.73 7.53 18.24
CA ALA A 11 -30.12 7.19 17.93
C ALA A 11 -30.27 6.25 16.72
N ARG A 12 -29.29 6.18 15.82
CA ARG A 12 -29.31 5.32 14.63
C ARG A 12 -28.36 4.12 14.72
N ARG A 13 -27.53 4.03 15.77
CA ARG A 13 -26.46 3.03 15.86
C ARG A 13 -27.00 1.60 15.70
N GLN A 14 -28.04 1.25 16.45
CA GLN A 14 -28.63 -0.09 16.39
C GLN A 14 -29.15 -0.43 14.98
N THR A 15 -29.85 0.50 14.33
CA THR A 15 -30.37 0.30 12.97
C THR A 15 -29.23 0.14 11.95
N VAL A 16 -28.18 0.95 12.06
CA VAL A 16 -27.01 0.88 11.17
C VAL A 16 -26.27 -0.44 11.36
N GLU A 17 -26.03 -0.88 12.59
CA GLU A 17 -25.39 -2.17 12.87
C GLU A 17 -26.18 -3.35 12.32
N GLN A 18 -27.51 -3.35 12.50
CA GLN A 18 -28.38 -4.38 11.93
C GLN A 18 -28.31 -4.39 10.40
N ALA A 19 -28.37 -3.23 9.74
CA ALA A 19 -28.28 -3.13 8.29
C ALA A 19 -26.90 -3.57 7.76
N LEU A 20 -25.81 -3.21 8.46
CA LEU A 20 -24.45 -3.64 8.11
C LEU A 20 -24.28 -5.16 8.23
N ASN A 21 -24.90 -5.79 9.24
CA ASN A 21 -24.92 -7.25 9.35
C ASN A 21 -25.64 -7.90 8.16
N GLN A 22 -26.79 -7.36 7.75
CA GLN A 22 -27.49 -7.84 6.55
C GLN A 22 -26.69 -7.62 5.27
N PHE A 23 -26.01 -6.47 5.17
CA PHE A 23 -25.12 -6.20 4.04
C PHE A 23 -23.92 -7.16 4.01
N SER A 24 -23.36 -7.51 5.17
CA SER A 24 -22.33 -8.56 5.27
C SER A 24 -22.86 -9.90 4.75
N ASN A 25 -24.10 -10.27 5.08
CA ASN A 25 -24.74 -11.48 4.55
C ASN A 25 -24.86 -11.46 3.02
N LEU A 26 -25.23 -10.31 2.44
CA LEU A 26 -25.24 -10.12 0.99
C LEU A 26 -23.84 -10.29 0.38
N LEU A 27 -22.81 -9.68 0.98
CA LEU A 27 -21.42 -9.83 0.54
C LEU A 27 -20.91 -11.28 0.63
N ASN A 28 -21.51 -12.13 1.48
CA ASN A 28 -21.21 -13.56 1.55
C ASN A 28 -21.94 -14.41 0.50
N SER A 29 -22.88 -13.82 -0.25
CA SER A 29 -23.50 -14.49 -1.40
C SER A 29 -22.61 -14.31 -2.62
N LYS A 30 -22.03 -15.40 -3.13
CA LYS A 30 -21.14 -15.40 -4.31
C LYS A 30 -21.78 -14.73 -5.52
N SER A 31 -23.04 -15.07 -5.83
CA SER A 31 -23.76 -14.48 -6.95
C SER A 31 -23.93 -12.96 -6.78
N PHE A 32 -24.29 -12.51 -5.58
CA PHE A 32 -24.41 -11.07 -5.32
C PHE A 32 -23.06 -10.36 -5.49
N LEU A 33 -22.00 -10.87 -4.88
CA LEU A 33 -20.72 -10.19 -4.88
C LEU A 33 -20.08 -10.11 -6.27
N ILE A 34 -20.13 -11.19 -7.05
CA ILE A 34 -19.63 -11.20 -8.44
C ILE A 34 -20.40 -10.19 -9.29
N ASN A 35 -21.75 -10.21 -9.23
CA ASN A 35 -22.59 -9.26 -9.95
C ASN A 35 -22.35 -7.82 -9.50
N PHE A 36 -22.13 -7.59 -8.20
CA PHE A 36 -21.85 -6.27 -7.67
C PHE A 36 -20.54 -5.71 -8.23
N ILE A 37 -19.48 -6.53 -8.25
CA ILE A 37 -18.18 -6.15 -8.82
C ILE A 37 -18.31 -5.79 -10.30
N HIS A 38 -18.95 -6.64 -11.12
CA HIS A 38 -19.16 -6.35 -12.53
C HIS A 38 -19.98 -5.09 -12.76
N THR A 39 -21.05 -4.90 -11.97
CA THR A 39 -21.92 -3.72 -12.08
C THR A 39 -21.12 -2.44 -11.87
N LEU A 40 -20.23 -2.41 -10.87
CA LEU A 40 -19.34 -1.29 -10.60
C LEU A 40 -18.29 -1.10 -11.71
N GLU A 41 -17.63 -2.16 -12.16
CA GLU A 41 -16.59 -2.06 -13.19
C GLU A 41 -17.12 -1.60 -14.55
N ASN A 42 -18.40 -1.85 -14.84
CA ASN A 42 -19.07 -1.38 -16.05
C ASN A 42 -19.41 0.12 -16.01
N GLN A 43 -19.33 0.78 -14.86
CA GLN A 43 -19.59 2.22 -14.77
C GLN A 43 -18.38 3.03 -15.23
N ARG A 44 -18.60 3.97 -16.17
CA ARG A 44 -17.55 4.85 -16.69
C ARG A 44 -16.92 5.73 -15.60
N GLU A 45 -17.69 6.09 -14.57
CA GLU A 45 -17.23 6.92 -13.46
C GLU A 45 -16.41 6.14 -12.43
N PHE A 46 -16.34 4.81 -12.53
CA PHE A 46 -15.59 3.97 -11.60
C PHE A 46 -14.09 3.96 -11.95
N SER A 47 -13.41 5.02 -11.52
CA SER A 47 -11.99 5.27 -11.78
C SER A 47 -11.05 4.17 -11.26
N ALA A 48 -9.83 4.11 -11.80
CA ALA A 48 -8.78 3.19 -11.33
C ALA A 48 -8.51 3.32 -9.82
N ARG A 49 -8.54 4.55 -9.28
CA ARG A 49 -8.39 4.79 -7.84
C ARG A 49 -9.55 4.19 -7.04
N ALA A 50 -10.78 4.32 -7.53
CA ALA A 50 -11.97 3.75 -6.89
C ALA A 50 -11.91 2.22 -6.89
N LYS A 51 -11.49 1.59 -8.00
CA LYS A 51 -11.26 0.14 -8.09
C LYS A 51 -10.26 -0.35 -7.04
N VAL A 52 -9.11 0.33 -6.92
CA VAL A 52 -8.07 -0.04 -5.96
C VAL A 52 -8.55 0.07 -4.52
N TYR A 53 -9.26 1.15 -4.21
CA TYR A 53 -9.83 1.38 -2.89
C TYR A 53 -10.91 0.35 -2.55
N PHE A 54 -11.86 0.13 -3.46
CA PHE A 54 -12.93 -0.86 -3.33
C PHE A 54 -12.39 -2.27 -3.11
N ALA A 55 -11.41 -2.71 -3.92
CA ALA A 55 -10.78 -4.01 -3.74
C ALA A 55 -10.17 -4.17 -2.34
N SER A 56 -9.56 -3.11 -1.81
CA SER A 56 -8.96 -3.10 -0.47
C SER A 56 -10.01 -3.10 0.65
N LEU A 57 -11.13 -2.40 0.47
CA LEU A 57 -12.28 -2.52 1.37
C LEU A 57 -12.82 -3.94 1.39
N LEU A 58 -12.95 -4.57 0.22
CA LEU A 58 -13.44 -5.94 0.11
C LEU A 58 -12.50 -6.94 0.78
N THR A 59 -11.18 -6.77 0.63
CA THR A 59 -10.16 -7.57 1.33
C THR A 59 -10.35 -7.49 2.84
N VAL A 60 -10.54 -6.29 3.40
CA VAL A 60 -10.73 -6.12 4.86
C VAL A 60 -12.08 -6.67 5.31
N ALA A 61 -13.15 -6.38 4.59
CA ALA A 61 -14.50 -6.84 4.92
C ALA A 61 -14.63 -8.38 4.91
N LEU A 62 -13.87 -9.05 4.03
CA LEU A 62 -13.85 -10.51 3.91
C LEU A 62 -12.62 -11.17 4.57
N HIS A 63 -11.83 -10.44 5.34
CA HIS A 63 -10.59 -10.95 5.95
C HIS A 63 -10.84 -12.14 6.90
N GLY A 64 -12.00 -12.20 7.55
CA GLY A 64 -12.40 -13.36 8.37
C GLY A 64 -12.73 -14.62 7.57
N LYS A 65 -12.82 -14.52 6.23
CA LYS A 65 -13.24 -15.60 5.32
C LYS A 65 -12.32 -15.66 4.09
N LEU A 66 -11.01 -15.78 4.32
CA LEU A 66 -10.02 -15.76 3.24
C LEU A 66 -10.19 -16.88 2.20
N GLU A 67 -10.76 -18.02 2.57
CA GLU A 67 -11.12 -19.08 1.62
C GLU A 67 -12.18 -18.59 0.62
N TYR A 68 -13.26 -17.99 1.11
CA TYR A 68 -14.30 -17.38 0.28
C TYR A 68 -13.74 -16.22 -0.57
N TYR A 69 -12.94 -15.35 0.03
CA TYR A 69 -12.27 -14.28 -0.72
C TYR A 69 -11.40 -14.82 -1.86
N THR A 70 -10.68 -15.92 -1.63
CA THR A 70 -9.85 -16.58 -2.64
C THR A 70 -10.70 -17.20 -3.75
N ASP A 71 -11.85 -17.81 -3.43
CA ASP A 71 -12.79 -18.34 -4.42
C ASP A 71 -13.38 -17.22 -5.32
N ILE A 72 -13.77 -16.08 -4.73
CA ILE A 72 -14.22 -14.91 -5.49
C ILE A 72 -13.11 -14.39 -6.41
N MET A 73 -11.90 -14.22 -5.87
CA MET A 73 -10.74 -13.79 -6.65
C MET A 73 -10.46 -14.75 -7.81
N ARG A 74 -10.48 -16.07 -7.56
CA ARG A 74 -10.26 -17.09 -8.59
C ARG A 74 -11.30 -17.01 -9.71
N THR A 75 -12.58 -16.84 -9.35
CA THR A 75 -13.67 -16.73 -10.33
C THR A 75 -13.45 -15.54 -11.26
N LEU A 76 -13.26 -14.34 -10.69
CA LEU A 76 -13.02 -13.11 -11.46
C LEU A 76 -11.72 -13.17 -12.27
N PHE A 77 -10.70 -13.86 -11.74
CA PHE A 77 -9.41 -13.97 -12.41
C PHE A 77 -9.51 -14.88 -13.64
N LEU A 78 -10.26 -15.98 -13.56
CA LEU A 78 -10.51 -16.86 -14.71
C LEU A 78 -11.27 -16.13 -15.82
N GLU A 79 -12.28 -15.32 -15.47
CA GLU A 79 -13.00 -14.48 -16.42
C GLU A 79 -12.07 -13.45 -17.08
N LEU A 80 -11.19 -12.82 -16.30
CA LEU A 80 -10.17 -11.90 -16.83
C LEU A 80 -9.21 -12.62 -17.79
N MET A 81 -8.77 -13.84 -17.46
CA MET A 81 -7.92 -14.65 -18.33
C MET A 81 -8.61 -14.90 -19.68
N GLU A 82 -9.87 -15.35 -19.66
CA GLU A 82 -10.63 -15.64 -20.88
C GLU A 82 -10.77 -14.40 -21.77
N GLN A 83 -11.08 -13.24 -21.18
CA GLN A 83 -11.12 -11.97 -21.92
C GLN A 83 -9.77 -11.62 -22.56
N TYR A 84 -8.65 -11.86 -21.88
CA TYR A 84 -7.33 -11.58 -22.43
C TYR A 84 -6.90 -12.57 -23.51
N VAL A 85 -7.39 -13.81 -23.46
CA VAL A 85 -7.16 -14.84 -24.48
C VAL A 85 -7.93 -14.54 -25.76
N VAL A 86 -9.20 -14.15 -25.63
CA VAL A 86 -10.11 -14.00 -26.78
C VAL A 86 -10.07 -12.60 -27.39
N ALA A 87 -9.95 -11.55 -26.57
CA ALA A 87 -10.18 -10.17 -27.01
C ALA A 87 -8.94 -9.25 -26.91
N LYS A 88 -7.84 -9.70 -26.33
CA LYS A 88 -6.62 -8.90 -26.12
C LYS A 88 -5.36 -9.73 -26.38
N ASN A 89 -4.19 -9.14 -26.12
CA ASN A 89 -2.93 -9.88 -26.12
C ASN A 89 -2.72 -10.52 -24.75
N PRO A 90 -2.68 -11.87 -24.63
CA PRO A 90 -2.49 -12.57 -23.36
C PRO A 90 -1.23 -12.15 -22.60
N LYS A 91 -0.17 -11.75 -23.34
CA LYS A 91 1.09 -11.30 -22.75
C LYS A 91 1.00 -9.96 -22.02
N LEU A 92 -0.13 -9.24 -22.16
CA LEU A 92 -0.39 -7.97 -21.48
C LEU A 92 -1.24 -8.14 -20.21
N MET A 93 -1.67 -9.35 -19.88
CA MET A 93 -2.45 -9.62 -18.67
C MET A 93 -1.63 -9.25 -17.42
N LEU A 94 -2.28 -8.68 -16.41
CA LEU A 94 -1.68 -8.22 -15.13
C LEU A 94 -0.63 -7.11 -15.24
N ARG A 95 -0.51 -6.45 -16.40
CA ARG A 95 0.54 -5.43 -16.62
C ARG A 95 0.23 -4.08 -15.96
N ARG A 96 -1.05 -3.71 -15.81
CA ARG A 96 -1.44 -2.33 -15.46
C ARG A 96 -2.38 -2.18 -14.26
N SER A 97 -2.83 -3.27 -13.62
CA SER A 97 -3.74 -3.22 -12.46
C SER A 97 -4.97 -2.35 -12.72
N GLU A 98 -5.71 -2.67 -13.78
CA GLU A 98 -6.85 -1.88 -14.28
C GLU A 98 -8.20 -2.42 -13.78
N THR A 99 -8.20 -3.58 -13.13
CA THR A 99 -9.38 -4.28 -12.62
C THR A 99 -9.35 -4.45 -11.09
N VAL A 100 -10.53 -4.63 -10.51
CA VAL A 100 -10.71 -4.95 -9.09
C VAL A 100 -9.96 -6.25 -8.74
N VAL A 101 -10.04 -7.27 -9.59
CA VAL A 101 -9.40 -8.58 -9.31
C VAL A 101 -7.87 -8.50 -9.31
N GLU A 102 -7.26 -7.69 -10.19
CA GLU A 102 -5.81 -7.45 -10.16
C GLU A 102 -5.38 -6.84 -8.82
N ARG A 103 -6.17 -5.89 -8.29
CA ARG A 103 -5.88 -5.34 -6.96
C ARG A 103 -6.16 -6.35 -5.85
N MET A 104 -7.21 -7.14 -5.95
CA MET A 104 -7.49 -8.21 -4.99
C MET A 104 -6.33 -9.21 -4.89
N LEU A 105 -5.72 -9.56 -6.02
CA LEU A 105 -4.54 -10.42 -6.09
C LEU A 105 -3.33 -9.78 -5.42
N SER A 106 -3.07 -8.49 -5.67
CA SER A 106 -1.99 -7.74 -4.99
C SER A 106 -2.18 -7.73 -3.46
N ASN A 107 -3.42 -7.52 -2.99
CA ASN A 107 -3.74 -7.57 -1.57
C ASN A 107 -3.59 -8.99 -1.00
N TRP A 108 -4.03 -10.02 -1.73
CA TRP A 108 -3.89 -11.42 -1.35
C TRP A 108 -2.43 -11.81 -1.18
N MET A 109 -1.58 -11.47 -2.15
CA MET A 109 -0.12 -11.67 -2.05
C MET A 109 0.47 -10.97 -0.84
N SER A 110 0.02 -9.74 -0.55
CA SER A 110 0.49 -8.99 0.62
C SER A 110 0.15 -9.68 1.94
N ILE A 111 -1.04 -10.28 2.05
CA ILE A 111 -1.47 -11.05 3.23
C ILE A 111 -0.62 -12.32 3.35
N CYS A 112 -0.56 -13.12 2.29
CA CYS A 112 0.14 -14.41 2.30
C CYS A 112 1.65 -14.27 2.56
N LEU A 113 2.27 -13.20 2.06
CA LEU A 113 3.71 -12.97 2.19
C LEU A 113 4.10 -12.15 3.42
N TYR A 114 3.14 -11.70 4.25
CA TYR A 114 3.45 -10.90 5.43
C TYR A 114 4.41 -11.62 6.39
N GLN A 115 4.14 -12.90 6.69
CA GLN A 115 4.99 -13.67 7.60
C GLN A 115 6.37 -13.92 6.98
N TYR A 116 6.43 -14.21 5.68
CA TYR A 116 7.71 -14.35 4.97
C TYR A 116 8.53 -13.04 4.99
N LEU A 117 7.87 -11.89 4.81
CA LEU A 117 8.52 -10.58 4.92
C LEU A 117 9.05 -10.36 6.33
N LYS A 118 8.24 -10.67 7.35
CA LYS A 118 8.63 -10.50 8.75
C LYS A 118 9.85 -11.36 9.13
N ASP A 119 9.88 -12.61 8.66
CA ASP A 119 10.85 -13.60 9.14
C ASP A 119 12.11 -13.71 8.27
N ASN A 120 12.01 -13.40 6.96
CA ASN A 120 13.09 -13.68 6.00
C ASN A 120 13.49 -12.44 5.20
N ALA A 121 12.55 -11.81 4.49
CA ALA A 121 12.89 -10.76 3.53
C ALA A 121 13.06 -9.37 4.17
N GLY A 122 12.55 -9.16 5.39
CA GLY A 122 12.51 -7.86 6.06
C GLY A 122 13.88 -7.35 6.50
N GLU A 123 14.72 -8.22 7.06
CA GLU A 123 16.06 -7.83 7.51
C GLU A 123 16.96 -7.33 6.36
N PRO A 124 17.16 -8.07 5.25
CA PRO A 124 18.00 -7.59 4.15
C PRO A 124 17.40 -6.34 3.49
N LEU A 125 16.08 -6.24 3.38
CA LEU A 125 15.41 -5.06 2.85
C LEU A 125 15.67 -3.83 3.75
N TYR A 126 15.58 -4.00 5.06
CA TYR A 126 15.86 -2.93 6.01
C TYR A 126 17.33 -2.52 6.02
N LYS A 127 18.26 -3.49 5.93
CA LYS A 127 19.70 -3.22 5.79
C LYS A 127 20.00 -2.43 4.53
N LEU A 128 19.41 -2.80 3.39
CA LEU A 128 19.55 -2.06 2.14
C LEU A 128 19.03 -0.63 2.28
N PHE A 129 17.82 -0.45 2.82
CA PHE A 129 17.26 0.87 3.10
C PHE A 129 18.20 1.71 3.98
N LYS A 130 18.71 1.13 5.07
CA LYS A 130 19.65 1.81 5.98
C LYS A 130 20.99 2.13 5.30
N ALA A 131 21.50 1.25 4.46
CA ALA A 131 22.74 1.48 3.71
C ALA A 131 22.58 2.63 2.71
N ILE A 132 21.47 2.66 1.96
CA ILE A 132 21.16 3.76 1.03
C ILE A 132 20.99 5.06 1.82
N LYS A 133 20.17 5.06 2.87
CA LYS A 133 19.96 6.24 3.73
C LYS A 133 21.27 6.77 4.29
N HIS A 134 22.10 5.90 4.84
CA HIS A 134 23.41 6.27 5.37
C HIS A 134 24.33 6.86 4.30
N GLN A 135 24.32 6.30 3.09
CA GLN A 135 25.13 6.82 1.99
C GLN A 135 24.64 8.19 1.49
N VAL A 136 23.32 8.41 1.43
CA VAL A 136 22.72 9.70 1.09
C VAL A 136 23.09 10.76 2.15
N GLU A 137 22.92 10.44 3.43
CA GLU A 137 23.15 11.35 4.56
C GLU A 137 24.64 11.72 4.80
N LYS A 138 25.58 11.07 4.10
CA LYS A 138 27.01 11.46 4.11
C LYS A 138 27.31 12.72 3.31
N GLY A 139 26.42 13.11 2.41
CA GLY A 139 26.59 14.27 1.54
C GLY A 139 25.43 15.24 1.66
N PRO A 140 25.57 16.45 1.11
CA PRO A 140 24.53 17.46 1.17
C PRO A 140 23.28 16.99 0.42
N VAL A 141 22.13 17.33 0.99
CA VAL A 141 20.81 17.11 0.42
C VAL A 141 20.08 18.44 0.41
N ASP A 142 19.71 18.91 -0.78
CA ASP A 142 18.96 20.14 -0.95
C ASP A 142 17.53 19.97 -0.40
N ALA A 143 17.15 20.84 0.54
CA ALA A 143 15.88 20.75 1.23
C ALA A 143 14.67 21.11 0.35
N VAL A 144 14.86 21.87 -0.74
CA VAL A 144 13.80 22.37 -1.63
C VAL A 144 13.66 21.47 -2.85
N LEU A 145 14.76 21.28 -3.58
CA LEU A 145 14.86 20.48 -4.80
C LEU A 145 14.84 18.97 -4.52
N LYS A 146 15.12 18.54 -3.29
CA LYS A 146 15.25 17.13 -2.88
C LYS A 146 16.31 16.37 -3.69
N LYS A 147 17.38 17.07 -4.07
CA LYS A 147 18.53 16.51 -4.76
C LYS A 147 19.66 16.24 -3.78
N ALA A 148 20.40 15.16 -3.98
CA ALA A 148 21.46 14.73 -3.08
C ALA A 148 22.78 14.52 -3.83
N LYS A 149 23.90 14.79 -3.17
CA LYS A 149 25.23 14.51 -3.75
C LYS A 149 25.47 13.02 -4.00
N TYR A 150 24.97 12.17 -3.09
CA TYR A 150 25.02 10.72 -3.24
C TYR A 150 23.63 10.16 -3.47
N THR A 151 23.38 9.65 -4.68
CA THR A 151 22.10 9.08 -5.08
C THR A 151 22.31 8.06 -6.19
N LEU A 152 21.37 7.14 -6.34
CA LEU A 152 21.30 6.23 -7.49
C LEU A 152 20.49 6.82 -8.65
N ASN A 153 19.78 7.93 -8.43
CA ASN A 153 18.94 8.60 -9.41
C ASN A 153 19.68 9.78 -10.03
N ASP A 154 19.95 9.72 -11.33
CA ASP A 154 20.62 10.77 -12.12
C ASP A 154 19.87 12.11 -12.08
N THR A 155 18.55 12.08 -12.23
CA THR A 155 17.70 13.28 -12.16
C THR A 155 17.65 13.89 -10.75
N GLY A 156 17.94 13.08 -9.73
CA GLY A 156 18.00 13.47 -8.33
C GLY A 156 19.40 13.88 -7.85
N LEU A 157 20.40 13.89 -8.73
CA LEU A 157 21.76 14.27 -8.39
C LEU A 157 21.86 15.77 -8.17
N LEU A 158 22.49 16.16 -7.06
CA LEU A 158 22.86 17.56 -6.80
C LEU A 158 24.04 17.92 -7.71
N GLY A 159 23.80 18.81 -8.67
CA GLY A 159 24.81 19.21 -9.66
C GLY A 159 25.75 20.30 -9.17
N ASP A 160 25.35 21.05 -8.15
CA ASP A 160 26.19 22.11 -7.57
C ASP A 160 27.31 21.50 -6.73
N ASP A 161 28.54 21.94 -6.97
CA ASP A 161 29.68 21.55 -6.14
C ASP A 161 29.71 22.42 -4.89
N VAL A 162 28.89 22.03 -3.92
CA VAL A 162 28.82 22.67 -2.61
C VAL A 162 29.93 22.10 -1.73
N GLU A 163 30.79 22.97 -1.21
CA GLU A 163 31.75 22.58 -0.16
C GLU A 163 31.00 22.24 1.13
N TYR A 164 31.31 21.09 1.73
CA TYR A 164 30.76 20.67 3.01
C TYR A 164 31.80 19.92 3.84
N THR A 165 31.57 19.92 5.14
CA THR A 165 32.37 19.19 6.13
C THR A 165 31.44 18.49 7.11
N GLN A 166 31.87 17.33 7.60
CA GLN A 166 31.11 16.60 8.62
C GLN A 166 31.38 17.22 9.99
N LEU A 167 30.32 17.68 10.65
CA LEU A 167 30.36 18.19 12.02
C LEU A 167 29.82 17.13 12.99
N THR A 168 30.27 17.15 14.25
CA THR A 168 29.67 16.38 15.34
C THR A 168 29.21 17.37 16.41
N VAL A 169 27.89 17.42 16.64
CA VAL A 169 27.25 18.33 17.61
C VAL A 169 26.71 17.52 18.79
N ASN A 170 26.84 18.06 20.00
CA ASN A 170 26.28 17.45 21.21
C ASN A 170 24.88 18.01 21.45
N VAL A 171 23.86 17.17 21.35
CA VAL A 171 22.44 17.55 21.45
C VAL A 171 21.88 17.12 22.80
N TYR A 172 21.26 18.06 23.52
CA TYR A 172 20.51 17.79 24.75
C TYR A 172 19.03 17.64 24.44
N VAL A 173 18.42 16.54 24.85
CA VAL A 173 17.00 16.25 24.62
C VAL A 173 16.26 16.49 25.93
N GLN A 174 15.25 17.37 25.93
CA GLN A 174 14.57 17.83 27.16
C GLN A 174 13.95 16.69 28.00
N ASP A 175 13.49 15.61 27.36
CA ASP A 175 12.94 14.42 28.03
C ASP A 175 13.93 13.22 28.06
N GLY A 176 15.17 13.41 27.60
CA GLY A 176 16.17 12.35 27.39
C GLY A 176 17.19 12.18 28.53
N GLY A 177 17.06 12.94 29.61
CA GLY A 177 18.04 13.00 30.71
C GLY A 177 19.03 14.15 30.57
N ILE A 178 20.06 14.14 31.42
CA ILE A 178 21.08 15.21 31.51
C ILE A 178 22.21 14.99 30.50
N ASP A 179 22.36 13.77 29.98
CA ASP A 179 23.46 13.41 29.08
C ASP A 179 23.22 13.91 27.66
N SER A 180 24.26 14.52 27.07
CA SER A 180 24.23 14.93 25.67
C SER A 180 24.44 13.75 24.72
N ILE A 181 23.71 13.75 23.60
CA ILE A 181 23.85 12.75 22.53
C ILE A 181 24.68 13.35 21.39
N PRO A 182 25.81 12.72 20.99
CA PRO A 182 26.59 13.19 19.84
C PRO A 182 25.87 12.86 18.52
N VAL A 183 25.73 13.85 17.65
CA VAL A 183 25.03 13.74 16.35
C VAL A 183 25.94 14.24 15.24
N LYS A 184 26.09 13.42 14.18
CA LYS A 184 26.83 13.80 12.98
C LYS A 184 25.92 14.55 12.01
N VAL A 185 26.37 15.71 11.54
CA VAL A 185 25.65 16.61 10.62
C VAL A 185 26.61 17.19 9.58
N LEU A 186 26.07 17.97 8.64
CA LEU A 186 26.83 18.76 7.68
C LEU A 186 26.65 20.26 7.98
N ASN A 187 27.65 21.07 7.64
CA ASN A 187 27.66 22.53 7.85
C ASN A 187 26.89 23.30 6.76
#